data_AF-A0A2V9XWA8-F1
#
_entry.id   AF-A0A2V9XWA8-F1
#
_cell.length_a   1.000
_cell.length_b   1.000
_cell.length_c   1.000
_cell.angle_alpha   90.00
_cell.angle_beta   90.00
_cell.angle_gamma   90.00
#
_symmetry.space_group_name_H-M   'P 1'
#
loop_
_entity.id
_entity.type
_entity.pdbx_description
1 polymer ?
#
loop_
_entity_poly.entity_id
_entity_poly.type
_entity_poly.pdbx_seq_one_letter_code
_entity_poly.pdbx_strand_id
1 'polypeptide(L)'
;MDGEICSLDRRGRPQFRNLLFRRGNSPCFFAFDLLTCDGMDLRTERLIDRKQELRRLLTRASDCPMKYTEYIDGSGMALFQRVCDLDLEGIVAKHKSGPYIVER
;
A
#
# COMPACT_ATOMS: atom_id res chain seq x y z
N MET A 1 -6.00 0.16 9.64
CA MET A 1 -5.12 -0.05 8.47
C MET A 1 -4.70 1.30 7.94
N ASP A 2 -3.55 1.35 7.28
CA ASP A 2 -3.09 2.52 6.53
C ASP A 2 -2.84 2.13 5.06
N GLY A 3 -3.16 3.02 4.14
CA GLY A 3 -3.27 2.69 2.73
C GLY A 3 -3.71 3.85 1.85
N GLU A 4 -3.86 3.55 0.55
CA GLU A 4 -4.27 4.51 -0.47
C GLU A 4 -5.54 4.02 -1.18
N ILE A 5 -6.48 4.93 -1.46
CA ILE A 5 -7.63 4.62 -2.31
C ILE A 5 -7.27 4.96 -3.74
N CYS A 6 -7.38 4.00 -4.66
CA CYS A 6 -7.08 4.20 -6.08
C CYS A 6 -8.27 3.77 -6.94
N SER A 7 -8.50 4.48 -8.04
CA SER A 7 -9.27 3.97 -9.18
C SER A 7 -8.29 3.61 -10.29
N LEU A 8 -8.36 2.40 -10.84
CA LEU A 8 -7.42 1.90 -11.84
C LEU A 8 -8.04 1.84 -13.23
N ASP A 9 -7.25 2.10 -14.27
CA ASP A 9 -7.63 1.80 -15.66
C ASP A 9 -7.49 0.29 -15.98
N ARG A 10 -7.77 -0.11 -17.23
CA ARG A 10 -7.66 -1.50 -17.68
C ARG A 10 -6.22 -2.03 -17.71
N ARG A 11 -5.22 -1.15 -17.67
CA ARG A 11 -3.79 -1.48 -17.60
C ARG A 11 -3.27 -1.47 -16.16
N GLY A 12 -4.14 -1.24 -15.17
CA GLY A 12 -3.79 -1.17 -13.76
C GLY A 12 -3.15 0.15 -13.33
N ARG A 13 -3.24 1.22 -14.14
CA ARG A 13 -2.65 2.52 -13.79
C ARG A 13 -3.61 3.35 -12.94
N PRO A 14 -3.15 3.98 -11.85
CA PRO A 14 -3.97 4.89 -11.05
C PRO A 14 -4.50 6.06 -11.87
N GLN A 15 -5.78 6.39 -11.67
CA GLN A 15 -6.51 7.45 -12.36
C GLN A 15 -7.00 8.48 -11.33
N PHE A 16 -6.10 9.33 -10.83
CA PHE A 16 -6.38 10.30 -9.76
C PHE A 16 -7.59 11.20 -10.05
N ARG A 17 -7.65 11.79 -11.25
CA ARG A 17 -8.78 12.66 -11.64
C ARG A 17 -10.12 11.92 -11.65
N ASN A 18 -10.12 10.66 -12.13
CA ASN A 18 -11.34 9.86 -12.16
C ASN A 18 -11.83 9.57 -10.74
N LEU A 19 -10.92 9.22 -9.83
CA LEU A 19 -11.24 9.03 -8.42
C LEU A 19 -11.84 10.31 -7.81
N LEU A 20 -11.18 11.47 -8.00
CA LEU A 20 -11.62 12.75 -7.44
C LEU A 20 -13.04 13.14 -7.88
N PHE A 21 -13.38 12.92 -9.15
CA PHE A 21 -14.70 13.23 -9.71
C PHE A 21 -15.69 12.07 -9.66
N ARG A 22 -15.35 10.96 -8.97
CA ARG A 22 -16.18 9.74 -8.87
C ARG A 22 -16.60 9.18 -10.22
N ARG A 23 -15.67 9.18 -11.18
CA ARG A 23 -15.81 8.62 -12.53
C ARG A 23 -14.95 7.36 -12.67
N GLY A 24 -15.22 6.56 -13.70
CA GLY A 24 -14.40 5.39 -14.02
C GLY A 24 -14.75 4.16 -13.18
N ASN A 25 -13.75 3.30 -12.96
CA ASN A 25 -13.93 2.03 -12.27
C ASN A 25 -14.10 2.22 -10.76
N SER A 26 -14.75 1.25 -10.11
CA SER A 26 -14.93 1.21 -8.66
C SER A 26 -13.59 1.38 -7.93
N PRO A 27 -13.50 2.26 -6.92
CA PRO A 27 -12.29 2.44 -6.13
C PRO A 27 -11.89 1.16 -5.40
N CYS A 28 -10.59 0.98 -5.20
CA CYS A 28 -9.98 -0.09 -4.45
C CYS A 28 -9.03 0.50 -3.40
N PHE A 29 -8.98 -0.10 -2.21
CA PHE A 29 -8.08 0.33 -1.14
C PHE A 29 -6.82 -0.52 -1.13
N PHE A 30 -5.67 0.10 -1.38
CA PHE A 30 -4.35 -0.51 -1.36
C PHE A 30 -3.74 -0.33 0.03
N ALA A 31 -3.88 -1.33 0.88
CA ALA A 31 -3.35 -1.33 2.23
C ALA A 31 -1.85 -1.67 2.21
N PHE A 32 -1.04 -0.79 2.80
CA PHE A 32 0.41 -0.99 2.91
C PHE A 32 0.92 -1.14 4.35
N ASP A 33 0.08 -0.88 5.36
CA ASP A 33 0.41 -1.06 6.78
C ASP A 33 -0.81 -1.45 7.65
N LEU A 34 -0.54 -2.12 8.77
CA LEU A 34 -1.53 -2.52 9.77
C LEU A 34 -1.18 -1.90 11.12
N LEU A 35 -1.97 -0.91 11.53
CA LEU A 35 -1.69 -0.13 12.75
C LEU A 35 -2.32 -0.74 13.99
N THR A 36 -3.49 -1.38 13.86
CA THR A 36 -4.21 -2.03 14.95
C THR A 36 -4.87 -3.32 14.45
N CYS A 37 -4.97 -4.34 15.31
CA CYS A 37 -5.64 -5.61 14.99
C CYS A 37 -6.21 -6.21 16.29
N ASP A 38 -7.48 -6.61 16.28
CA ASP A 38 -8.15 -7.29 17.41
C ASP A 38 -7.94 -6.60 18.79
N GLY A 39 -7.98 -5.26 18.80
CA GLY A 39 -7.79 -4.45 20.01
C GLY A 39 -6.33 -4.19 20.39
N MET A 40 -5.36 -4.79 19.69
CA MET A 40 -3.93 -4.57 19.90
C MET A 40 -3.42 -3.42 19.01
N ASP A 41 -2.61 -2.54 19.60
CA ASP A 41 -1.87 -1.50 18.88
C ASP A 41 -0.54 -2.07 18.40
N LEU A 42 -0.32 -2.04 17.08
CA LEU A 42 0.87 -2.59 16.44
C LEU A 42 1.88 -1.50 16.04
N ARG A 43 1.60 -0.21 16.29
CA ARG A 43 2.43 0.90 15.78
C ARG A 43 3.88 0.84 16.28
N THR A 44 4.14 0.27 17.45
CA THR A 44 5.49 0.09 18.01
C THR A 44 6.25 -1.09 17.41
N GLU A 45 5.56 -2.03 16.76
CA GLU A 45 6.16 -3.22 16.15
C GLU A 45 6.97 -2.86 14.90
N ARG A 46 7.81 -3.78 14.43
CA ARG A 46 8.58 -3.58 13.19
C ARG A 46 7.65 -3.57 11.99
N LEU A 47 7.89 -2.69 11.02
CA LEU A 47 7.11 -2.63 9.77
C LEU A 47 6.98 -3.99 9.07
N ILE A 48 8.04 -4.80 9.07
CA ILE A 48 8.00 -6.12 8.44
C ILE A 48 6.98 -7.06 9.08
N ASP A 49 6.83 -7.02 10.42
CA ASP A 49 5.89 -7.85 11.15
C ASP A 49 4.45 -7.38 10.90
N ARG A 50 4.22 -6.06 10.92
CA ARG A 50 2.91 -5.46 10.57
C ARG A 50 2.48 -5.82 9.15
N LYS A 51 3.41 -5.82 8.19
CA LYS A 51 3.15 -6.20 6.79
C LYS A 51 2.84 -7.69 6.63
N GLN A 52 3.50 -8.58 7.38
CA GLN A 52 3.22 -10.01 7.35
C GLN A 52 1.80 -10.29 7.86
N GLU A 53 1.42 -9.67 8.97
CA GLU A 53 0.08 -9.83 9.54
C GLU A 53 -1.00 -9.27 8.61
N LEU A 54 -0.76 -8.09 8.01
CA LEU A 54 -1.65 -7.52 7.00
C LEU A 54 -1.90 -8.49 5.83
N ARG A 55 -0.82 -9.08 5.29
CA ARG A 55 -0.91 -10.03 4.17
C ARG A 55 -1.71 -11.28 4.56
N ARG A 56 -1.51 -11.80 5.77
CA ARG A 56 -2.26 -12.95 6.30
C ARG A 56 -3.75 -12.66 6.37
N LEU A 57 -4.15 -11.47 6.85
CA LEU A 57 -5.55 -11.06 6.95
C LEU A 57 -6.20 -10.91 5.57
N LEU A 58 -5.53 -10.21 4.64
CA LEU A 58 -6.10 -9.94 3.31
C LEU A 58 -6.19 -11.18 2.43
N THR A 59 -5.29 -12.16 2.60
CA THR A 59 -5.38 -13.45 1.89
C THR A 59 -6.65 -14.22 2.24
N ARG A 60 -7.22 -14.00 3.44
CA ARG A 60 -8.46 -14.64 3.90
C ARG A 60 -9.72 -13.90 3.44
N ALA A 61 -9.58 -12.71 2.84
CA ALA A 61 -10.67 -11.81 2.47
C ALA A 61 -10.72 -11.59 0.95
N SER A 62 -10.78 -12.66 0.17
CA SER A 62 -10.64 -12.66 -1.30
C SER A 62 -11.70 -11.83 -2.05
N ASP A 63 -12.90 -11.66 -1.48
CA ASP A 63 -14.00 -10.91 -2.11
C ASP A 63 -14.04 -9.43 -1.71
N CYS A 64 -13.00 -8.95 -1.02
CA CYS A 64 -12.95 -7.58 -0.52
C CYS A 64 -12.34 -6.62 -1.56
N PRO A 65 -12.82 -5.37 -1.71
CA PRO A 65 -12.17 -4.35 -2.53
C PRO A 65 -10.87 -3.80 -1.91
N MET A 66 -10.21 -4.57 -1.04
CA MET A 66 -8.93 -4.26 -0.42
C MET A 66 -7.82 -5.11 -1.02
N LYS A 67 -6.67 -4.50 -1.30
CA LYS A 67 -5.49 -5.17 -1.84
C LYS A 67 -4.28 -4.91 -0.96
N TYR A 68 -3.44 -5.93 -0.83
CA TYR A 68 -2.14 -5.80 -0.20
C TYR A 68 -1.17 -5.12 -1.16
N THR A 69 -0.46 -4.10 -0.69
CA THR A 69 0.61 -3.45 -1.45
C THR A 69 1.92 -4.21 -1.28
N GLU A 70 2.31 -4.91 -2.35
CA GLU A 70 3.60 -5.59 -2.44
C GLU A 70 4.77 -4.61 -2.32
N TYR A 71 5.92 -5.12 -1.88
CA TYR A 71 7.15 -4.34 -1.76
C TYR A 71 8.34 -5.16 -2.26
N ILE A 72 9.44 -4.47 -2.57
CA ILE A 72 10.70 -5.09 -2.95
C ILE A 72 11.70 -4.84 -1.81
N ASP A 73 12.34 -5.91 -1.34
CA ASP A 73 13.46 -5.81 -0.40
C ASP A 73 14.77 -5.70 -1.18
N GLY A 74 15.51 -4.61 -0.95
CA GLY A 74 16.67 -4.24 -1.74
C GLY A 74 16.34 -3.65 -3.12
N SER A 75 17.37 -3.38 -3.92
CA SER A 75 17.24 -2.92 -5.31
C SER A 75 16.41 -1.64 -5.53
N GLY A 76 16.29 -0.77 -4.51
CA GLY A 76 15.46 0.44 -4.57
C GLY A 76 15.82 1.37 -5.73
N MET A 77 17.09 1.50 -6.08
CA MET A 77 17.55 2.30 -7.23
C MET A 77 17.03 1.76 -8.57
N ALA A 78 17.09 0.43 -8.77
CA ALA A 78 16.59 -0.19 -9.99
C ALA A 78 15.06 -0.08 -10.09
N LEU A 79 14.36 -0.25 -8.95
CA LEU A 79 12.91 -0.02 -8.89
C LEU A 79 12.56 1.43 -9.24
N PHE A 80 13.27 2.40 -8.65
CA PHE A 80 13.05 3.82 -8.92
C PHE A 80 13.23 4.15 -10.41
N GLN A 81 14.33 3.68 -11.02
CA GLN A 81 14.56 3.88 -12.45
C GLN A 81 13.40 3.33 -13.28
N ARG A 82 12.93 2.11 -12.96
CA ARG A 82 11.82 1.51 -13.69
C ARG A 82 10.50 2.27 -13.54
N VAL A 83 10.25 2.83 -12.36
CA VAL A 83 9.08 3.67 -12.07
C VAL A 83 9.14 4.96 -12.90
N CYS A 84 10.32 5.59 -13.03
CA CYS A 84 10.52 6.73 -13.92
C CYS A 84 10.27 6.37 -15.39
N ASP A 85 10.82 5.24 -15.88
CA ASP A 85 10.62 4.81 -17.27
C ASP A 85 9.14 4.52 -17.61
N LEU A 86 8.33 4.25 -16.59
CA LEU A 86 6.89 3.99 -16.73
C LEU A 86 6.02 5.25 -16.56
N ASP A 87 6.63 6.40 -16.29
CA ASP A 87 5.96 7.68 -15.98
C ASP A 87 4.96 7.53 -14.82
N LEU A 88 5.42 6.85 -13.75
CA LEU A 88 4.69 6.67 -12.51
C LEU A 88 5.17 7.69 -11.45
N GLU A 89 4.31 7.96 -10.47
CA GLU A 89 4.48 9.05 -9.50
C GLU A 89 5.76 8.95 -8.65
N GLY A 90 6.18 7.74 -8.29
CA GLY A 90 7.41 7.53 -7.52
C GLY A 90 7.40 6.24 -6.69
N ILE A 91 8.29 6.19 -5.70
CA ILE A 91 8.38 5.10 -4.72
C ILE A 91 8.43 5.65 -3.30
N VAL A 92 8.01 4.84 -2.34
CA VAL A 92 8.13 5.15 -0.90
C VAL A 92 9.07 4.13 -0.26
N ALA A 93 10.23 4.60 0.20
CA ALA A 93 11.14 3.79 1.00
C ALA A 93 10.74 3.87 2.48
N LYS A 94 10.67 2.72 3.15
CA LYS A 94 10.37 2.64 4.58
C LYS A 94 11.40 1.77 5.29
N HIS A 95 11.80 2.14 6.50
CA HIS A 95 12.74 1.36 7.28
C HIS A 95 12.08 0.07 7.80
N LYS A 96 12.58 -1.11 7.39
CA LYS A 96 11.95 -2.42 7.66
C LYS A 96 11.75 -2.72 9.15
N SER A 97 12.68 -2.27 9.99
CA SER A 97 12.65 -2.46 11.44
C SER A 97 12.07 -1.25 12.18
N GLY A 98 11.59 -0.23 11.46
CA GLY A 98 11.09 1.00 12.05
C GLY A 98 9.67 0.83 12.64
N PRO A 99 9.37 1.53 13.74
CA PRO A 99 8.00 1.69 14.20
C PRO A 99 7.21 2.58 13.22
N TYR A 100 5.90 2.62 13.39
CA TYR A 100 5.06 3.62 12.75
C TYR A 100 5.14 4.93 13.54
N ILE A 101 5.82 5.93 12.98
CA ILE A 101 5.98 7.25 13.61
C ILE A 101 4.94 8.20 13.04
N VAL A 102 4.16 8.82 13.93
CA VAL A 102 3.27 9.93 13.57
C VAL A 102 4.02 11.21 13.89
N GLU A 103 4.78 11.73 12.93
CA GLU A 103 5.26 13.11 13.04
C GLU A 103 4.09 14.06 12.74
N ARG A 104 3.88 15.04 13.63
CA ARG A 104 2.88 16.09 13.51
C ARG A 104 3.44 17.28 12.75
#